data_AF-A0A8S3TSB7-F1
#
_entry.id   AF-A0A8S3TSB7-F1
#
_cell.length_a   1.000
_cell.length_b   1.000
_cell.length_c   1.000
_cell.angle_alpha   90.00
_cell.angle_beta   90.00
_cell.angle_gamma   90.00
#
_symmetry.space_group_name_H-M   'P 1'
#
loop_
_entity.id
_entity.type
_entity.pdbx_description
1 polymer ?
#
loop_
_entity_poly.entity_id
_entity_poly.type
_entity_poly.pdbx_seq_one_letter_code
_entity_poly.pdbx_strand_id
1 'polypeptide(L)'
;MKQIETKPVRYYFQRTEVKRNTINKNSREFIWDNMFNISPSTLVLGLISQESGNGTYDTNPFCFNHYNATDVGLYVNGESVPARPLKLDFGDNRQYATAYANLFEVCEKINRDAGLAITREDYGKGYTLYAFPLDPKGLGDDYINLVKHGNVRAEIPSAVTCIRLNRPFPKRSLYTVMNGYELECALRSNSCIHRHVKGVFARNNLPTDKIHYPSAYIVNNHTSDLPGEHWMAIVLKSKSHGMFFDSFGRPPEFYGEELKHFLNCYVKQYECFNVQVQPKSSSHCGLFVLTFLMLNLCFKYSLDCIVKIFDSNVNVNDHFVFNFVNTYYSLCQ
;
A
#
# COMPACT_ATOMS: atom_id res chain seq x y z
N MET A 1 21.10 -33.26 0.20
CA MET A 1 19.66 -33.14 0.54
C MET A 1 19.45 -31.85 1.30
N LYS A 2 18.65 -30.92 0.77
CA LYS A 2 18.45 -29.58 1.32
C LYS A 2 17.39 -29.63 2.44
N GLN A 3 17.73 -29.16 3.63
CA GLN A 3 16.80 -29.05 4.78
C GLN A 3 15.62 -28.08 4.56
N ILE A 4 15.57 -27.37 3.42
CA ILE A 4 14.51 -26.42 3.06
C ILE A 4 13.23 -27.15 2.58
N GLU A 5 13.33 -28.40 2.14
CA GLU A 5 12.18 -29.16 1.64
C GLU A 5 11.30 -29.73 2.76
N THR A 6 11.76 -29.75 4.01
CA THR A 6 11.07 -30.47 5.11
C THR A 6 10.41 -29.56 6.14
N LYS A 7 10.68 -28.25 6.16
CA LYS A 7 10.01 -27.31 7.08
C LYS A 7 9.69 -25.98 6.41
N PRO A 8 8.44 -25.47 6.51
CA PRO A 8 8.09 -24.16 5.99
C PRO A 8 8.90 -23.06 6.68
N VAL A 9 9.49 -22.17 5.88
CA VAL A 9 10.17 -20.96 6.36
C VAL A 9 9.13 -20.01 6.98
N ARG A 10 9.40 -19.53 8.19
CA ARG A 10 8.52 -18.57 8.91
C ARG A 10 9.06 -17.16 8.70
N TYR A 11 8.30 -16.34 7.98
CA TYR A 11 8.59 -14.93 7.78
C TYR A 11 7.81 -14.08 8.77
N TYR A 12 8.49 -13.16 9.45
CA TYR A 12 7.86 -12.13 10.26
C TYR A 12 7.48 -10.97 9.32
N PHE A 13 6.19 -10.81 9.04
CA PHE A 13 5.69 -9.67 8.27
C PHE A 13 4.68 -8.89 9.10
N GLN A 14 4.75 -7.56 9.03
CA GLN A 14 3.75 -6.70 9.66
C GLN A 14 2.49 -6.68 8.79
N ARG A 15 1.35 -7.02 9.39
CA ARG A 15 0.06 -6.99 8.72
C ARG A 15 -0.70 -5.73 9.13
N THR A 16 -1.17 -4.96 8.16
CA THR A 16 -2.18 -3.92 8.40
C THR A 16 -3.57 -4.51 8.24
N GLU A 17 -4.40 -4.38 9.27
CA GLU A 17 -5.81 -4.76 9.22
C GLU A 17 -6.67 -3.52 9.45
N VAL A 18 -7.58 -3.24 8.51
CA VAL A 18 -8.56 -2.16 8.64
C VAL A 18 -9.88 -2.77 9.10
N LYS A 19 -10.41 -2.25 10.20
CA LYS A 19 -11.75 -2.59 10.69
C LYS A 19 -12.59 -1.33 10.73
N ARG A 20 -13.91 -1.51 10.71
CA ARG A 20 -14.88 -0.43 10.85
C ARG A 20 -16.02 -0.86 11.75
N ASN A 21 -16.59 0.10 12.46
CA ASN A 21 -17.79 -0.08 13.25
C ASN A 21 -18.67 1.17 13.11
N THR A 22 -19.93 1.06 13.49
CA THR A 22 -20.91 2.12 13.37
C THR A 22 -21.17 2.74 14.74
N ILE A 23 -21.11 4.07 14.80
CA ILE A 23 -21.53 4.84 15.98
C ILE A 23 -22.97 5.29 15.75
N ASN A 24 -23.81 5.26 16.78
CA ASN A 24 -25.16 5.80 16.64
C ASN A 24 -25.20 7.33 16.78
N LYS A 25 -25.99 8.01 15.93
CA LYS A 25 -26.31 9.44 16.07
C LYS A 25 -26.91 9.65 17.45
N ASN A 26 -26.40 10.64 18.18
CA ASN A 26 -26.78 10.96 19.56
C ASN A 26 -26.43 9.86 20.58
N SER A 27 -25.54 8.91 20.25
CA SER A 27 -24.96 8.05 21.29
C SER A 27 -24.18 8.92 22.26
N ARG A 28 -24.22 8.62 23.56
CA ARG A 28 -23.39 9.33 24.56
C ARG A 28 -21.99 8.76 24.65
N GLU A 29 -21.83 7.50 24.26
CA GLU A 29 -20.59 6.77 24.35
C GLU A 29 -20.56 5.72 23.24
N PHE A 30 -19.38 5.48 22.70
CA PHE A 30 -19.12 4.39 21.80
C PHE A 30 -17.99 3.54 22.36
N ILE A 31 -18.27 2.26 22.57
CA ILE A 31 -17.30 1.27 23.02
C ILE A 31 -17.16 0.24 21.92
N TRP A 32 -15.94 0.06 21.44
CA TRP A 32 -15.60 -1.03 20.54
C TRP A 32 -14.65 -1.98 21.23
N ASP A 33 -15.21 -3.08 21.71
CA ASP A 33 -14.49 -4.14 22.40
C ASP A 33 -14.04 -5.26 21.43
N ASN A 34 -12.99 -5.99 21.82
CA ASN A 34 -12.40 -7.09 21.04
C ASN A 34 -12.09 -6.68 19.59
N MET A 35 -11.51 -5.49 19.42
CA MET A 35 -11.18 -4.96 18.10
C MET A 35 -10.24 -5.87 17.35
N PHE A 36 -9.28 -6.55 18.00
CA PHE A 36 -8.33 -7.45 17.35
C PHE A 36 -8.09 -8.69 18.22
N ASN A 37 -7.83 -9.84 17.57
CA ASN A 37 -7.46 -11.09 18.26
C ASN A 37 -5.96 -11.14 18.60
N ILE A 38 -5.16 -10.36 17.87
CA ILE A 38 -3.74 -10.13 18.10
C ILE A 38 -3.58 -8.63 18.23
N SER A 39 -2.93 -8.16 19.30
CA SER A 39 -2.75 -6.74 19.52
C SER A 39 -1.84 -6.16 18.43
N PRO A 40 -2.22 -5.07 17.76
CA PRO A 40 -1.39 -4.47 16.74
C PRO A 40 -0.22 -3.70 17.36
N SER A 41 0.88 -3.51 16.62
CA SER A 41 2.00 -2.68 17.09
C SER A 41 1.69 -1.17 17.08
N THR A 42 0.73 -0.77 16.26
CA THR A 42 0.23 0.61 16.12
C THR A 42 -1.25 0.56 15.78
N LEU A 43 -2.03 1.48 16.34
CA LEU A 43 -3.45 1.61 16.04
C LEU A 43 -3.76 3.05 15.64
N VAL A 44 -4.54 3.21 14.56
CA VAL A 44 -5.00 4.52 14.09
C VAL A 44 -6.52 4.48 13.97
N LEU A 45 -7.20 5.43 14.62
CA LEU A 45 -8.64 5.65 14.51
C LEU A 45 -8.91 6.90 13.69
N GLY A 46 -9.80 6.78 12.71
CA GLY A 46 -10.37 7.90 11.97
C GLY A 46 -11.89 7.83 12.04
N LEU A 47 -12.54 8.97 12.16
CA LEU A 47 -14.00 9.08 12.10
C LEU A 47 -14.37 9.76 10.78
N ILE A 48 -15.35 9.21 10.09
CA ILE A 48 -15.84 9.76 8.83
C ILE A 48 -17.36 9.77 8.83
N SER A 49 -17.94 10.65 8.02
CA SER A 49 -19.39 10.63 7.80
C SER A 49 -19.75 9.42 6.95
N GLN A 50 -20.99 8.95 7.10
CA GLN A 50 -21.49 7.86 6.26
C GLN A 50 -21.42 8.20 4.77
N GLU A 51 -21.75 9.45 4.42
CA GLU A 51 -21.75 9.95 3.05
C GLU A 51 -20.32 10.01 2.49
N SER A 52 -19.34 10.44 3.29
CA SER A 52 -17.92 10.39 2.96
C SER A 52 -17.45 8.95 2.74
N GLY A 53 -17.85 8.01 3.59
CA GLY A 53 -17.47 6.60 3.46
C GLY A 53 -18.15 5.86 2.30
N ASN A 54 -19.34 6.28 1.88
CA ASN A 54 -20.06 5.73 0.73
C ASN A 54 -19.59 6.32 -0.61
N GLY A 55 -18.98 7.52 -0.58
CA GLY A 55 -18.62 8.26 -1.77
C GLY A 55 -19.86 8.87 -2.43
N THR A 56 -20.14 10.13 -2.11
CA THR A 56 -21.03 10.98 -2.92
C THR A 56 -20.19 11.97 -3.72
N TYR A 57 -20.75 12.59 -4.76
CA TYR A 57 -20.02 13.54 -5.59
C TYR A 57 -19.48 14.75 -4.78
N ASP A 58 -20.10 15.06 -3.64
CA ASP A 58 -19.78 16.22 -2.81
C ASP A 58 -18.99 15.86 -1.53
N THR A 59 -18.65 14.59 -1.30
CA THR A 59 -18.02 14.13 -0.05
C THR A 59 -16.64 13.50 -0.25
N ASN A 60 -15.72 13.81 0.67
CA ASN A 60 -14.36 13.27 0.66
C ASN A 60 -14.18 12.19 1.75
N PRO A 61 -13.83 10.93 1.40
CA PRO A 61 -13.56 9.86 2.37
C PRO A 61 -12.29 10.06 3.20
N PHE A 62 -11.42 10.99 2.84
CA PHE A 62 -10.17 11.30 3.55
C PHE A 62 -10.29 12.50 4.51
N CYS A 63 -11.48 13.08 4.64
CA CYS A 63 -11.78 14.07 5.68
C CYS A 63 -12.16 13.34 6.97
N PHE A 64 -11.15 12.98 7.77
CA PHE A 64 -11.32 12.34 9.07
C PHE A 64 -11.74 13.38 10.13
N ASN A 65 -13.04 13.59 10.29
CA ASN A 65 -13.54 14.64 11.17
C ASN A 65 -13.39 14.26 12.66
N HIS A 66 -13.04 15.22 13.53
CA HIS A 66 -12.95 14.98 14.97
C HIS A 66 -14.33 14.87 15.65
N TYR A 67 -15.37 15.44 15.04
CA TYR A 67 -16.73 15.51 15.58
C TYR A 67 -16.80 16.03 17.03
N ASN A 68 -15.88 16.93 17.40
CA ASN A 68 -15.74 17.46 18.75
C ASN A 68 -15.60 16.38 19.83
N ALA A 69 -14.94 15.26 19.54
CA ALA A 69 -14.57 14.29 20.57
C ALA A 69 -13.77 15.00 21.68
N THR A 70 -14.17 14.80 22.94
CA THR A 70 -13.50 15.40 24.11
C THR A 70 -12.48 14.44 24.73
N ASP A 71 -12.66 13.16 24.46
CA ASP A 71 -11.93 12.05 25.07
C ASP A 71 -11.83 10.93 24.04
N VAL A 72 -10.64 10.35 23.89
CA VAL A 72 -10.45 9.10 23.13
C VAL A 72 -9.56 8.18 23.94
N GLY A 73 -10.13 7.07 24.41
CA GLY A 73 -9.45 6.04 25.18
C GLY A 73 -9.15 4.81 24.31
N LEU A 74 -7.96 4.26 24.47
CA LEU A 74 -7.63 2.93 23.98
C LEU A 74 -7.16 2.10 25.16
N TYR A 75 -7.56 0.83 25.19
CA TYR A 75 -7.22 -0.09 26.26
C TYR A 75 -6.72 -1.39 25.68
N VAL A 76 -5.60 -1.88 26.20
CA VAL A 76 -5.03 -3.19 25.85
C VAL A 76 -5.02 -4.04 27.11
N ASN A 77 -5.71 -5.17 27.08
CA ASN A 77 -5.89 -6.06 28.24
C ASN A 77 -6.43 -5.35 29.51
N GLY A 78 -7.27 -4.32 29.32
CA GLY A 78 -7.88 -3.54 30.40
C GLY A 78 -7.03 -2.36 30.89
N GLU A 79 -5.79 -2.22 30.43
CA GLU A 79 -4.93 -1.08 30.75
C GLU A 79 -5.04 0.00 29.69
N SER A 80 -5.14 1.28 30.10
CA SER A 80 -5.24 2.40 29.16
C SER A 80 -3.89 2.66 28.47
N VAL A 81 -3.93 2.85 27.15
CA VAL A 81 -2.78 3.20 26.32
C VAL A 81 -3.10 4.47 25.51
N PRO A 82 -2.39 5.60 25.73
CA PRO A 82 -1.41 5.82 26.80
C PRO A 82 -2.07 5.75 28.20
N ALA A 83 -1.29 5.85 29.27
CA ALA A 83 -1.75 5.67 30.67
C ALA A 83 -3.04 6.44 31.07
N ARG A 84 -3.42 7.46 30.28
CA ARG A 84 -4.71 8.14 30.37
C ARG A 84 -5.29 8.30 28.95
N PRO A 85 -6.63 8.25 28.79
CA PRO A 85 -7.29 8.65 27.55
C PRO A 85 -6.83 10.03 27.05
N LEU A 86 -6.79 10.19 25.74
CA LEU A 86 -6.45 11.47 25.12
C LEU A 86 -7.57 12.47 25.41
N LYS A 87 -7.24 13.52 26.18
CA LYS A 87 -8.10 14.68 26.39
C LYS A 87 -7.96 15.63 25.21
N LEU A 88 -9.11 16.04 24.66
CA LEU A 88 -9.19 16.77 23.41
C LEU A 88 -10.07 18.01 23.55
N ASP A 89 -9.62 19.13 23.00
CA ASP A 89 -10.41 20.34 22.81
C ASP A 89 -10.09 20.93 21.43
N PHE A 90 -11.08 20.89 20.53
CA PHE A 90 -10.98 21.42 19.18
C PHE A 90 -11.50 22.87 19.07
N GLY A 91 -11.95 23.46 20.18
CA GLY A 91 -12.28 24.88 20.29
C GLY A 91 -11.03 25.76 20.41
N ASP A 92 -11.19 26.93 21.00
CA ASP A 92 -10.15 27.96 21.03
C ASP A 92 -8.86 27.52 21.74
N ASN A 93 -8.95 26.62 22.72
CA ASN A 93 -7.79 26.13 23.46
C ASN A 93 -6.91 25.17 22.63
N ARG A 94 -7.43 24.61 21.52
CA ARG A 94 -6.72 23.71 20.59
C ARG A 94 -5.90 22.62 21.28
N GLN A 95 -6.48 21.99 22.31
CA GLN A 95 -5.85 20.93 23.09
C GLN A 95 -5.94 19.59 22.34
N TYR A 96 -5.16 19.44 21.28
CA TYR A 96 -5.02 18.18 20.54
C TYR A 96 -3.56 17.92 20.12
N ALA A 97 -2.61 18.66 20.72
CA ALA A 97 -1.19 18.56 20.40
C ALA A 97 -0.61 17.17 20.69
N THR A 98 -1.00 16.54 21.80
CA THR A 98 -0.56 15.16 22.13
C THR A 98 -1.08 14.14 21.13
N ALA A 99 -2.37 14.23 20.75
CA ALA A 99 -2.94 13.36 19.73
C ALA A 99 -2.25 13.52 18.36
N TYR A 100 -1.88 14.76 18.01
CA TYR A 100 -1.11 15.05 16.81
C TYR A 100 0.35 14.56 16.89
N ALA A 101 0.99 14.66 18.07
CA ALA A 101 2.34 14.14 18.28
C ALA A 101 2.40 12.61 18.16
N ASN A 102 1.38 11.89 18.66
CA ASN A 102 1.28 10.45 18.47
C ASN A 102 1.21 10.05 16.97
N LEU A 103 0.59 10.90 16.13
CA LEU A 103 0.55 10.66 14.69
C LEU A 103 1.94 10.77 14.06
N PHE A 104 2.76 11.72 14.51
CA PHE A 104 4.17 11.81 14.12
C PHE A 104 4.97 10.57 14.55
N GLU A 105 4.69 10.04 15.74
CA GLU A 105 5.35 8.84 16.25
C GLU A 105 4.98 7.59 15.45
N VAL A 106 3.69 7.35 15.20
CA VAL A 106 3.22 6.20 14.42
C VAL A 106 3.69 6.26 12.96
N CYS A 107 3.83 7.46 12.38
CA CYS A 107 4.41 7.63 11.05
C CYS A 107 5.95 7.59 11.04
N GLU A 108 6.60 7.36 12.18
CA GLU A 108 8.05 7.37 12.35
C GLU A 108 8.71 8.66 11.83
N LYS A 109 8.04 9.79 12.04
CA LYS A 109 8.54 11.12 11.67
C LYS A 109 9.10 11.88 12.87
N ILE A 110 8.89 11.36 14.09
CA ILE A 110 9.48 11.93 15.29
C ILE A 110 11.02 11.91 15.18
N ASN A 111 11.66 13.05 15.46
CA ASN A 111 13.10 13.26 15.33
C ASN A 111 13.71 13.01 13.94
N ARG A 112 12.91 13.06 12.87
CA ARG A 112 13.39 13.04 11.48
C ARG A 112 13.16 14.41 10.84
N ASP A 113 14.01 14.80 9.90
CA ASP A 113 13.83 16.03 9.09
C ASP A 113 12.76 15.83 8.01
N ALA A 114 11.56 15.47 8.44
CA ALA A 114 10.42 15.16 7.58
C ALA A 114 9.10 15.43 8.32
N GLY A 115 8.24 16.26 7.72
CA GLY A 115 6.90 16.56 8.23
C GLY A 115 5.84 15.53 7.85
N LEU A 116 4.63 15.72 8.37
CA LEU A 116 3.41 15.09 7.90
C LEU A 116 2.73 15.99 6.85
N ALA A 117 2.00 15.38 5.90
CA ALA A 117 1.15 16.12 4.97
C ALA A 117 -0.02 16.82 5.68
N ILE A 118 -0.46 16.27 6.82
CA ILE A 118 -1.48 16.87 7.69
C ILE A 118 -0.75 17.80 8.66
N THR A 119 -0.96 19.11 8.54
CA THR A 119 -0.42 20.07 9.51
C THR A 119 -1.21 20.01 10.83
N ARG A 120 -0.67 20.60 11.91
CA ARG A 120 -1.40 20.72 13.18
C ARG A 120 -2.71 21.51 13.00
N GLU A 121 -2.74 22.44 12.06
CA GLU A 121 -3.95 23.21 11.75
C GLU A 121 -4.98 22.36 11.02
N ASP A 122 -4.56 21.59 10.01
CA ASP A 122 -5.43 20.64 9.30
C ASP A 122 -6.03 19.60 10.25
N TYR A 123 -5.22 19.13 11.20
CA TYR A 123 -5.66 18.18 12.22
C TYR A 123 -6.85 18.71 13.04
N GLY A 124 -6.89 20.02 13.32
CA GLY A 124 -8.00 20.68 14.01
C GLY A 124 -9.19 21.02 13.10
N LYS A 125 -9.03 20.92 11.77
CA LYS A 125 -10.04 21.29 10.77
C LYS A 125 -10.75 20.09 10.11
N GLY A 126 -10.57 18.88 10.66
CA GLY A 126 -11.22 17.66 10.16
C GLY A 126 -10.32 16.74 9.34
N TYR A 127 -9.01 16.80 9.54
CA TYR A 127 -8.04 15.78 9.16
C TYR A 127 -7.44 15.08 10.39
N THR A 128 -8.31 14.66 11.30
CA THR A 128 -8.01 14.14 12.63
C THR A 128 -7.88 12.61 12.61
N LEU A 129 -6.66 12.11 12.82
CA LEU A 129 -6.38 10.69 13.03
C LEU A 129 -5.85 10.47 14.45
N TYR A 130 -6.56 9.70 15.26
CA TYR A 130 -6.12 9.36 16.61
C TYR A 130 -5.18 8.16 16.55
N ALA A 131 -3.88 8.44 16.69
CA ALA A 131 -2.83 7.44 16.62
C ALA A 131 -2.39 6.99 18.00
N PHE A 132 -2.12 5.69 18.13
CA PHE A 132 -1.68 5.04 19.35
C PHE A 132 -0.48 4.12 19.03
N PRO A 133 0.73 4.50 19.43
CA PRO A 133 1.87 3.58 19.42
C PRO A 133 1.69 2.57 20.56
N LEU A 134 1.50 1.29 20.23
CA LEU A 134 1.26 0.23 21.22
C LEU A 134 2.53 -0.53 21.58
N ASP A 135 3.47 -0.58 20.63
CA ASP A 135 4.82 -1.07 20.86
C ASP A 135 5.84 0.05 20.60
N PRO A 136 6.98 0.05 21.31
CA PRO A 136 8.05 1.01 21.05
C PRO A 136 8.54 0.89 19.60
N LYS A 137 8.72 2.05 18.95
CA LYS A 137 9.28 2.19 17.62
C LYS A 137 10.64 2.92 17.73
N GLY A 138 11.62 2.51 16.92
CA GLY A 138 12.95 3.16 16.89
C GLY A 138 14.10 2.43 17.58
N LEU A 139 13.96 1.13 17.89
CA LEU A 139 15.04 0.30 18.47
C LEU A 139 15.96 -0.37 17.42
N GLY A 140 15.84 0.00 16.14
CA GLY A 140 16.61 -0.56 15.03
C GLY A 140 15.99 -1.82 14.39
N ASP A 141 16.52 -2.22 13.23
CA ASP A 141 16.01 -3.34 12.41
C ASP A 141 16.16 -4.72 13.08
N ASP A 142 16.97 -4.82 14.13
CA ASP A 142 17.24 -6.06 14.88
C ASP A 142 16.21 -6.32 16.01
N TYR A 143 15.30 -5.38 16.29
CA TYR A 143 14.33 -5.53 17.38
C TYR A 143 12.98 -6.07 16.87
N ILE A 144 12.72 -7.35 17.15
CA ILE A 144 11.44 -7.99 16.83
C ILE A 144 10.49 -7.81 18.01
N ASN A 145 9.41 -7.04 17.81
CA ASN A 145 8.34 -6.94 18.81
C ASN A 145 7.65 -8.30 18.98
N LEU A 146 7.43 -8.71 20.24
CA LEU A 146 6.71 -9.93 20.57
C LEU A 146 5.26 -9.83 20.11
N VAL A 147 4.74 -10.90 19.50
CA VAL A 147 3.31 -11.01 19.19
C VAL A 147 2.53 -11.10 20.50
N LYS A 148 1.78 -10.05 20.82
CA LYS A 148 0.95 -9.98 22.02
C LYS A 148 -0.47 -10.41 21.69
N HIS A 149 -0.93 -11.49 22.31
CA HIS A 149 -2.35 -11.80 22.36
C HIS A 149 -3.01 -10.92 23.41
N GLY A 150 -4.12 -10.29 23.05
CA GLY A 150 -4.82 -9.42 23.97
C GLY A 150 -6.06 -8.78 23.38
N ASN A 151 -7.01 -8.45 24.25
CA ASN A 151 -8.17 -7.66 23.87
C ASN A 151 -7.75 -6.20 23.70
N VAL A 152 -8.10 -5.62 22.56
CA VAL A 152 -7.97 -4.19 22.28
C VAL A 152 -9.37 -3.58 22.27
N ARG A 153 -9.60 -2.59 23.13
CA ARG A 153 -10.87 -1.87 23.29
C ARG A 153 -10.67 -0.39 23.05
N ALA A 154 -11.48 0.23 22.20
CA ALA A 154 -11.54 1.67 22.04
C ALA A 154 -12.80 2.25 22.70
N GLU A 155 -12.66 3.43 23.30
CA GLU A 155 -13.74 4.19 23.91
C GLU A 155 -13.73 5.63 23.38
N ILE A 156 -14.89 6.09 22.93
CA ILE A 156 -15.10 7.45 22.45
C ILE A 156 -16.37 7.98 23.09
N PRO A 157 -16.28 8.79 24.18
CA PRO A 157 -17.38 9.59 24.67
C PRO A 157 -17.85 10.56 23.57
N SER A 158 -19.16 10.57 23.32
CA SER A 158 -19.73 11.17 22.12
C SER A 158 -20.55 12.42 22.42
N ALA A 159 -20.20 13.49 21.71
CA ALA A 159 -21.15 14.39 21.05
C ALA A 159 -21.04 14.21 19.52
N VAL A 160 -21.22 12.99 19.02
CA VAL A 160 -20.99 12.61 17.61
C VAL A 160 -22.25 12.05 16.96
N THR A 161 -22.56 12.58 15.78
CA THR A 161 -23.64 12.17 14.88
C THR A 161 -23.06 11.52 13.62
N CYS A 162 -23.22 10.19 13.42
CA CYS A 162 -23.48 9.56 12.10
C CYS A 162 -23.58 8.01 12.17
N ILE A 163 -24.60 7.39 11.52
CA ILE A 163 -24.98 5.95 11.53
C ILE A 163 -24.88 5.27 10.14
N ARG A 164 -24.59 3.95 10.17
CA ARG A 164 -24.81 2.78 9.27
C ARG A 164 -23.95 2.62 8.02
N LEU A 165 -23.28 1.48 7.89
CA LEU A 165 -22.94 0.90 6.58
C LEU A 165 -23.20 -0.61 6.54
N ASN A 166 -24.20 -1.01 5.76
CA ASN A 166 -24.34 -2.38 5.25
C ASN A 166 -23.55 -2.48 3.94
N ARG A 167 -22.33 -3.05 3.99
CA ARG A 167 -21.60 -3.77 2.91
C ARG A 167 -20.10 -3.78 3.18
N PRO A 168 -19.43 -4.95 3.24
CA PRO A 168 -18.01 -5.04 3.57
C PRO A 168 -17.14 -4.43 2.46
N PHE A 169 -16.20 -3.57 2.84
CA PHE A 169 -15.05 -3.22 1.99
C PHE A 169 -13.94 -4.29 2.18
N PRO A 170 -13.13 -4.56 1.14
CA PRO A 170 -12.10 -5.59 1.17
C PRO A 170 -11.03 -5.31 2.24
N LYS A 171 -10.61 -6.36 2.95
CA LYS A 171 -9.86 -6.33 4.22
C LYS A 171 -8.32 -6.17 4.10
N ARG A 172 -7.77 -5.53 3.06
CA ARG A 172 -6.29 -5.46 2.91
C ARG A 172 -5.79 -4.07 2.50
N SER A 173 -4.83 -3.55 3.26
CA SER A 173 -4.07 -2.34 2.94
C SER A 173 -3.18 -2.62 1.73
N LEU A 174 -3.39 -1.89 0.63
CA LEU A 174 -2.67 -2.05 -0.63
C LEU A 174 -1.25 -1.41 -0.64
N TYR A 175 -0.73 -1.00 0.52
CA TYR A 175 0.59 -0.35 0.65
C TYR A 175 1.76 -1.34 0.86
N THR A 176 1.51 -2.65 0.71
CA THR A 176 2.53 -3.69 0.88
C THR A 176 3.23 -4.01 -0.44
N VAL A 177 4.53 -4.35 -0.38
CA VAL A 177 5.29 -4.87 -1.53
C VAL A 177 4.54 -6.06 -2.12
N MET A 178 4.17 -5.99 -3.40
CA MET A 178 3.50 -7.11 -4.06
C MET A 178 4.45 -8.30 -4.21
N ASN A 179 3.99 -9.50 -3.88
CA ASN A 179 4.69 -10.72 -4.23
C ASN A 179 4.22 -11.28 -5.59
N GLY A 180 4.90 -12.31 -6.09
CA GLY A 180 4.57 -12.92 -7.40
C GLY A 180 3.16 -13.48 -7.48
N TYR A 181 2.62 -14.03 -6.38
CA TYR A 181 1.25 -14.55 -6.33
C TYR A 181 0.21 -13.44 -6.43
N GLU A 182 0.43 -12.30 -5.76
CA GLU A 182 -0.45 -11.13 -5.82
C GLU A 182 -0.46 -10.51 -7.22
N LEU A 183 0.70 -10.46 -7.89
CA LEU A 183 0.80 -10.04 -9.29
C LEU A 183 0.05 -11.01 -10.20
N GLU A 184 0.25 -12.31 -10.07
CA GLU A 184 -0.50 -13.31 -10.85
C GLU A 184 -2.01 -13.20 -10.64
N CYS A 185 -2.46 -12.97 -9.41
CA CYS A 185 -3.86 -12.78 -9.14
C CYS A 185 -4.42 -11.52 -9.82
N ALA A 186 -3.70 -10.40 -9.73
CA ALA A 186 -4.05 -9.18 -10.44
C ALA A 186 -4.20 -9.46 -11.94
N LEU A 187 -3.22 -10.14 -12.54
CA LEU A 187 -3.26 -10.49 -13.97
C LEU A 187 -4.52 -11.30 -14.32
N ARG A 188 -4.92 -12.29 -13.50
CA ARG A 188 -6.12 -13.11 -13.73
C ARG A 188 -7.42 -12.32 -13.59
N SER A 189 -7.43 -11.25 -12.80
CA SER A 189 -8.62 -10.42 -12.61
C SER A 189 -9.00 -9.59 -13.84
N ASN A 190 -8.05 -9.34 -14.75
CA ASN A 190 -8.25 -8.51 -15.92
C ASN A 190 -8.04 -9.30 -17.22
N SER A 191 -9.13 -9.59 -17.93
CA SER A 191 -9.12 -10.43 -19.13
C SER A 191 -8.28 -9.87 -20.28
N CYS A 192 -8.15 -8.54 -20.39
CA CYS A 192 -7.33 -7.91 -21.41
C CYS A 192 -5.84 -8.20 -21.19
N ILE A 193 -5.36 -8.04 -19.96
CA ILE A 193 -3.96 -8.29 -19.64
C ILE A 193 -3.64 -9.78 -19.57
N HIS A 194 -4.54 -10.58 -18.97
CA HIS A 194 -4.35 -12.02 -18.81
C HIS A 194 -4.03 -12.73 -20.13
N ARG A 195 -4.59 -12.24 -21.25
CA ARG A 195 -4.34 -12.81 -22.58
C ARG A 195 -2.91 -12.61 -23.07
N HIS A 196 -2.25 -11.54 -22.64
CA HIS A 196 -0.94 -11.11 -23.14
C HIS A 196 0.21 -11.49 -22.20
N VAL A 197 -0.02 -11.38 -20.88
CA VAL A 197 1.04 -11.64 -19.89
C VAL A 197 1.16 -13.14 -19.62
N LYS A 198 2.35 -13.69 -19.88
CA LYS A 198 2.61 -15.13 -19.78
C LYS A 198 2.85 -15.62 -18.36
N GLY A 199 3.26 -14.73 -17.47
CA GLY A 199 3.47 -15.06 -16.07
C GLY A 199 4.45 -14.11 -15.39
N VAL A 200 4.76 -14.48 -14.15
CA VAL A 200 5.74 -13.82 -13.29
C VAL A 200 6.95 -14.76 -13.17
N PHE A 201 8.14 -14.27 -13.49
CA PHE A 201 9.35 -15.08 -13.59
C PHE A 201 10.49 -14.46 -12.77
N ALA A 202 11.38 -15.30 -12.27
CA ALA A 202 12.70 -14.85 -11.81
C ALA A 202 13.59 -14.55 -13.02
N ARG A 203 14.59 -13.67 -12.87
CA ARG A 203 15.51 -13.27 -13.96
C ARG A 203 16.16 -14.46 -14.68
N ASN A 204 16.50 -15.50 -13.93
CA ASN A 204 17.17 -16.72 -14.42
C ASN A 204 16.20 -17.80 -14.92
N ASN A 205 14.89 -17.58 -14.86
CA ASN A 205 13.87 -18.57 -15.23
C ASN A 205 12.89 -18.02 -16.26
N LEU A 206 13.39 -17.23 -17.21
CA LEU A 206 12.59 -16.76 -18.33
C LEU A 206 12.31 -17.92 -19.30
N PRO A 207 11.09 -18.03 -19.85
CA PRO A 207 10.71 -19.15 -20.70
C PRO A 207 11.47 -19.10 -22.03
N THR A 208 12.06 -20.22 -22.42
CA THR A 208 12.81 -20.38 -23.68
C THR A 208 11.95 -20.96 -24.82
N ASP A 209 10.72 -21.36 -24.52
CA ASP A 209 9.78 -21.96 -25.46
C ASP A 209 9.33 -21.01 -26.59
N LYS A 210 8.58 -21.54 -27.55
CA LYS A 210 8.07 -20.80 -28.71
C LYS A 210 7.23 -19.58 -28.29
N ILE A 211 7.80 -18.39 -28.46
CA ILE A 211 7.16 -17.12 -28.12
C ILE A 211 6.09 -16.75 -29.15
N HIS A 212 4.92 -16.34 -28.64
CA HIS A 212 3.82 -15.75 -29.42
C HIS A 212 3.77 -14.24 -29.20
N TYR A 213 3.48 -13.47 -30.25
CA TYR A 213 3.40 -12.02 -30.19
C TYR A 213 1.94 -11.53 -30.31
N PRO A 214 1.53 -10.47 -29.59
CA PRO A 214 2.28 -9.82 -28.53
C PRO A 214 2.25 -10.64 -27.22
N SER A 215 3.37 -10.69 -26.52
CA SER A 215 3.47 -11.28 -25.18
C SER A 215 4.16 -10.34 -24.21
N ALA A 216 3.91 -10.55 -22.92
CA ALA A 216 4.57 -9.81 -21.86
C ALA A 216 4.93 -10.71 -20.68
N TYR A 217 5.94 -10.29 -19.93
CA TYR A 217 6.55 -11.03 -18.83
C TYR A 217 6.81 -10.06 -17.69
N ILE A 218 6.39 -10.43 -16.49
CA ILE A 218 6.81 -9.73 -15.28
C ILE A 218 8.03 -10.45 -14.74
N VAL A 219 9.10 -9.71 -14.47
CA VAL A 219 10.39 -10.27 -14.10
C VAL A 219 10.86 -9.70 -12.77
N ASN A 220 11.29 -10.58 -11.87
CA ASN A 220 11.95 -10.19 -10.64
C ASN A 220 13.46 -10.02 -10.87
N ASN A 221 14.08 -9.04 -10.23
CA ASN A 221 15.53 -8.83 -10.30
C ASN A 221 16.35 -9.99 -9.67
N HIS A 222 15.87 -10.62 -8.61
CA HIS A 222 16.61 -11.70 -7.97
C HIS A 222 16.50 -13.03 -8.74
N THR A 223 17.56 -13.83 -8.64
CA THR A 223 17.58 -15.22 -9.05
C THR A 223 16.62 -16.04 -8.17
N SER A 224 16.14 -17.17 -8.68
CA SER A 224 15.09 -18.00 -8.04
C SER A 224 15.40 -18.50 -6.61
N ASP A 225 16.62 -18.32 -6.14
CA ASP A 225 17.16 -18.67 -4.82
C ASP A 225 17.12 -17.52 -3.79
N LEU A 226 16.72 -16.30 -4.18
CA LEU A 226 16.65 -15.12 -3.30
C LEU A 226 15.25 -14.47 -3.29
N PRO A 227 14.83 -13.79 -2.19
CA PRO A 227 13.44 -13.43 -1.92
C PRO A 227 12.81 -12.33 -2.80
N GLY A 228 13.52 -11.83 -3.82
CA GLY A 228 13.06 -10.78 -4.74
C GLY A 228 12.95 -9.37 -4.14
N GLU A 229 13.62 -8.39 -4.76
CA GLU A 229 13.61 -6.99 -4.30
C GLU A 229 12.93 -6.02 -5.27
N HIS A 230 12.77 -6.38 -6.55
CA HIS A 230 12.33 -5.43 -7.58
C HIS A 230 11.62 -6.08 -8.76
N TRP A 231 10.52 -5.47 -9.23
CA TRP A 231 9.70 -5.95 -10.34
C TRP A 231 9.89 -5.10 -11.60
N MET A 232 10.05 -5.77 -12.74
CA MET A 232 10.22 -5.17 -14.07
C MET A 232 9.26 -5.82 -15.06
N ALA A 233 9.06 -5.19 -16.22
CA ALA A 233 8.26 -5.74 -17.31
C ALA A 233 9.03 -5.83 -18.62
N ILE A 234 8.86 -6.95 -19.32
CA ILE A 234 9.27 -7.13 -20.72
C ILE A 234 8.02 -7.26 -21.56
N VAL A 235 7.93 -6.51 -22.66
CA VAL A 235 6.85 -6.63 -23.65
C VAL A 235 7.46 -6.92 -25.01
N LEU A 236 7.11 -8.05 -25.60
CA LEU A 236 7.50 -8.42 -26.95
C LEU A 236 6.33 -8.13 -27.88
N LYS A 237 6.37 -7.00 -28.61
CA LYS A 237 5.28 -6.58 -29.51
C LYS A 237 5.30 -7.36 -30.81
N SER A 238 6.48 -7.53 -31.39
CA SER A 238 6.73 -8.30 -32.60
C SER A 238 8.21 -8.69 -32.69
N LYS A 239 8.60 -9.50 -33.68
CA LYS A 239 10.02 -9.83 -33.92
C LYS A 239 10.90 -8.60 -34.21
N SER A 240 10.32 -7.47 -34.65
CA SER A 240 11.09 -6.26 -34.90
C SER A 240 11.19 -5.35 -33.68
N HIS A 241 10.33 -5.51 -32.66
CA HIS A 241 10.19 -4.51 -31.62
C HIS A 241 9.75 -5.10 -30.28
N GLY A 242 10.53 -4.82 -29.24
CA GLY A 242 10.20 -5.09 -27.84
C GLY A 242 10.32 -3.85 -26.96
N MET A 243 9.95 -3.98 -25.70
CA MET A 243 10.05 -2.92 -24.70
C MET A 243 10.51 -3.52 -23.37
N PHE A 244 11.33 -2.76 -22.66
CA PHE A 244 11.74 -3.02 -21.29
C PHE A 244 11.29 -1.88 -20.39
N PHE A 245 10.64 -2.23 -19.28
CA PHE A 245 10.15 -1.27 -18.31
C PHE A 245 10.73 -1.55 -16.92
N ASP A 246 11.39 -0.52 -16.39
CA ASP A 246 11.75 -0.39 -15.00
C ASP A 246 11.26 0.98 -14.51
N SER A 247 10.55 1.01 -13.39
CA SER A 247 10.02 2.24 -12.80
C SER A 247 11.11 3.19 -12.27
N PHE A 248 12.33 2.68 -12.05
CA PHE A 248 13.50 3.50 -11.74
C PHE A 248 14.25 4.01 -12.98
N GLY A 249 13.81 3.63 -14.19
CA GLY A 249 14.43 4.05 -15.44
C GLY A 249 15.76 3.38 -15.75
N ARG A 250 16.09 2.24 -15.12
CA ARG A 250 17.36 1.55 -15.34
C ARG A 250 17.26 0.63 -16.56
N PRO A 251 18.33 0.51 -17.36
CA PRO A 251 18.36 -0.39 -18.50
C PRO A 251 18.53 -1.86 -18.04
N PRO A 252 18.19 -2.86 -18.88
CA PRO A 252 18.26 -4.27 -18.50
C PRO A 252 19.67 -4.72 -18.07
N GLU A 253 20.73 -4.14 -18.65
CA GLU A 253 22.13 -4.42 -18.32
C GLU A 253 22.48 -4.10 -16.86
N PHE A 254 21.75 -3.16 -16.24
CA PHE A 254 21.95 -2.84 -14.83
C PHE A 254 21.75 -4.07 -13.93
N TYR A 255 20.89 -4.99 -14.36
CA TYR A 255 20.53 -6.20 -13.62
C TYR A 255 21.26 -7.45 -14.12
N GLY A 256 22.23 -7.31 -15.03
CA GLY A 256 22.92 -8.45 -15.62
C GLY A 256 22.55 -8.70 -17.09
N GLU A 257 23.34 -9.53 -17.76
CA GLU A 257 23.23 -9.77 -19.20
C GLU A 257 22.06 -10.68 -19.59
N GLU A 258 21.43 -11.38 -18.64
CA GLU A 258 20.38 -12.37 -18.91
C GLU A 258 19.13 -11.73 -19.53
N LEU A 259 18.72 -10.57 -19.02
CA LEU A 259 17.55 -9.83 -19.53
C LEU A 259 17.81 -9.26 -20.93
N LYS A 260 19.00 -8.69 -21.11
CA LYS A 260 19.46 -8.17 -22.40
C LYS A 260 19.56 -9.29 -23.44
N HIS A 261 20.15 -10.42 -23.06
CA HIS A 261 20.26 -11.59 -23.91
C HIS A 261 18.89 -12.13 -24.31
N PHE A 262 17.97 -12.25 -23.36
CA PHE A 262 16.59 -12.65 -23.63
C PHE A 262 15.93 -11.73 -24.67
N LEU A 263 16.00 -10.40 -24.49
CA LEU A 263 15.45 -9.44 -25.46
C LEU A 263 16.08 -9.62 -26.85
N ASN A 264 17.41 -9.69 -26.94
CA ASN A 264 18.14 -9.83 -28.21
C ASN A 264 17.83 -11.16 -28.94
N CYS A 265 17.46 -12.21 -28.22
CA CYS A 265 17.05 -13.49 -28.82
C CYS A 265 15.70 -13.42 -29.53
N TYR A 266 14.80 -12.52 -29.11
CA TYR A 266 13.42 -12.50 -29.58
C TYR A 266 13.06 -11.25 -30.40
N VAL A 267 13.76 -10.13 -30.24
CA VAL A 267 13.47 -8.90 -30.98
C VAL A 267 14.72 -8.28 -31.61
N LYS A 268 14.57 -7.67 -32.79
CA LYS A 268 15.67 -6.95 -33.46
C LYS A 268 16.13 -5.70 -32.70
N GLN A 269 15.20 -5.02 -32.05
CA GLN A 269 15.44 -3.81 -31.26
C GLN A 269 14.39 -3.71 -30.15
N TYR A 270 14.74 -3.02 -29.06
CA TYR A 270 13.82 -2.74 -27.97
C TYR A 270 14.00 -1.32 -27.44
N GLU A 271 12.90 -0.72 -26.96
CA GLU A 271 12.92 0.55 -26.26
C GLU A 271 12.98 0.32 -24.74
N CYS A 272 13.78 1.12 -24.04
CA CYS A 272 13.81 1.12 -22.59
C CYS A 272 13.06 2.33 -22.05
N PHE A 273 12.23 2.11 -21.03
CA PHE A 273 11.75 3.20 -20.20
C PHE A 273 12.93 3.75 -19.39
N ASN A 274 13.43 4.94 -19.76
CA ASN A 274 14.67 5.52 -19.23
C ASN A 274 14.41 6.72 -18.28
N VAL A 275 13.17 6.86 -17.81
CA VAL A 275 12.76 7.93 -16.89
C VAL A 275 12.41 7.30 -15.54
N GLN A 276 12.97 7.83 -14.46
CA GLN A 276 12.58 7.44 -13.11
C GLN A 276 11.18 8.03 -12.81
N VAL A 277 10.18 7.16 -12.63
CA VAL A 277 8.80 7.55 -12.29
C VAL A 277 8.40 7.16 -10.88
N GLN A 278 9.15 6.26 -10.23
CA GLN A 278 8.95 5.82 -8.86
C GLN A 278 9.94 6.52 -7.89
N PRO A 279 9.50 6.93 -6.69
CA PRO A 279 10.38 7.36 -5.61
C PRO A 279 11.29 6.21 -5.12
N LYS A 280 12.56 6.49 -4.81
CA LYS A 280 13.49 5.46 -4.31
C LYS A 280 13.07 4.82 -2.98
N SER A 281 12.26 5.53 -2.19
CA SER A 281 11.71 5.05 -0.93
C SER A 281 10.43 4.22 -1.08
N SER A 282 9.90 4.10 -2.29
CA SER A 282 8.61 3.43 -2.55
C SER A 282 8.77 1.93 -2.76
N SER A 283 7.85 1.17 -2.19
CA SER A 283 7.68 -0.29 -2.37
C SER A 283 6.76 -0.66 -3.53
N HIS A 284 6.28 0.30 -4.33
CA HIS A 284 5.19 0.11 -5.29
C HIS A 284 5.62 -0.40 -6.70
N CYS A 285 6.83 -0.90 -6.90
CA CYS A 285 7.31 -1.30 -8.24
C CYS A 285 6.39 -2.31 -8.96
N GLY A 286 5.73 -3.21 -8.22
CA GLY A 286 4.70 -4.10 -8.76
C GLY A 286 3.48 -3.35 -9.32
N LEU A 287 3.01 -2.29 -8.66
CA LEU A 287 1.90 -1.46 -9.13
C LEU A 287 2.27 -0.66 -10.38
N PHE A 288 3.50 -0.17 -10.44
CA PHE A 288 4.04 0.50 -11.64
C PHE A 288 4.08 -0.46 -12.83
N VAL A 289 4.55 -1.70 -12.62
CA VAL A 289 4.56 -2.73 -13.66
C VAL A 289 3.15 -3.04 -14.17
N LEU A 290 2.18 -3.25 -13.27
CA LEU A 290 0.79 -3.48 -13.66
C LEU A 290 0.23 -2.30 -14.47
N THR A 291 0.42 -1.07 -13.98
CA THR A 291 -0.02 0.15 -14.66
C THR A 291 0.58 0.25 -16.06
N PHE A 292 1.90 0.09 -16.19
CA PHE A 292 2.59 0.09 -17.49
C PHE A 292 2.02 -0.95 -18.46
N LEU A 293 1.82 -2.20 -17.99
CA LEU A 293 1.27 -3.26 -18.82
C LEU A 293 -0.15 -2.95 -19.29
N MET A 294 -1.00 -2.37 -18.44
CA MET A 294 -2.35 -1.96 -18.83
C MET A 294 -2.32 -0.85 -19.89
N LEU A 295 -1.55 0.21 -19.65
CA LEU A 295 -1.42 1.34 -20.58
C LEU A 295 -0.90 0.87 -21.95
N ASN A 296 0.09 -0.01 -21.96
CA ASN A 296 0.76 -0.45 -23.18
C ASN A 296 0.01 -1.58 -23.93
N LEU A 297 -0.55 -2.56 -23.22
CA LEU A 297 -1.17 -3.75 -23.82
C LEU A 297 -2.66 -3.59 -24.03
N CYS A 298 -3.36 -2.84 -23.18
CA CYS A 298 -4.80 -2.68 -23.25
C CYS A 298 -5.20 -1.34 -23.86
N PHE A 299 -4.62 -0.23 -23.39
CA PHE A 299 -4.89 1.09 -23.98
C PHE A 299 -4.02 1.40 -25.20
N LYS A 300 -3.04 0.53 -25.50
CA LYS A 300 -2.19 0.60 -26.70
C LYS A 300 -1.37 1.90 -26.79
N TYR A 301 -1.05 2.53 -25.66
CA TYR A 301 -0.20 3.70 -25.63
C TYR A 301 1.26 3.35 -25.96
N SER A 302 1.89 4.20 -26.75
CA SER A 302 3.34 4.16 -27.00
C SER A 302 4.12 4.53 -25.74
N LEU A 303 5.42 4.24 -25.72
CA LEU A 303 6.27 4.58 -24.59
C LEU A 303 6.25 6.09 -24.31
N ASP A 304 6.36 6.91 -25.36
CA ASP A 304 6.29 8.38 -25.27
C ASP A 304 4.99 8.89 -24.64
N CYS A 305 3.85 8.28 -24.98
CA CYS A 305 2.58 8.63 -24.37
C CYS A 305 2.53 8.22 -22.90
N ILE A 306 3.07 7.04 -22.57
CA ILE A 306 3.11 6.55 -21.18
C ILE A 306 3.99 7.43 -20.31
N VAL A 307 5.16 7.86 -20.79
CA VAL A 307 6.04 8.79 -20.06
C VAL A 307 5.29 10.08 -19.69
N LYS A 308 4.46 10.61 -20.60
CA LYS A 308 3.68 11.84 -20.38
C LYS A 308 2.50 11.67 -19.41
N ILE A 309 2.08 10.45 -19.12
CA ILE A 309 1.02 10.19 -18.12
C ILE A 309 1.59 10.33 -16.70
N PHE A 310 2.86 9.97 -16.51
CA PHE A 310 3.52 10.11 -15.22
C PHE A 310 3.95 11.56 -14.98
N ASP A 311 3.79 12.02 -13.74
CA ASP A 311 4.24 13.34 -13.32
C ASP A 311 5.76 13.34 -13.16
N SER A 312 6.38 14.49 -13.45
CA SER A 312 7.78 14.79 -13.15
C SER A 312 8.10 14.68 -11.65
N ASN A 313 7.13 14.99 -10.78
CA ASN A 313 7.21 14.75 -9.35
C ASN A 313 6.86 13.30 -9.03
N VAL A 314 7.89 12.46 -8.94
CA VAL A 314 7.78 11.02 -8.68
C VAL A 314 6.93 10.67 -7.44
N ASN A 315 6.82 11.56 -6.45
CA ASN A 315 6.04 11.30 -5.23
C ASN A 315 4.52 11.25 -5.49
N VAL A 316 4.04 11.93 -6.54
CA VAL A 316 2.62 11.93 -6.92
C VAL A 316 2.26 10.62 -7.64
N ASN A 317 3.23 10.03 -8.34
CA ASN A 317 3.02 8.84 -9.17
C ASN A 317 2.63 7.61 -8.35
N ASP A 318 3.10 7.48 -7.11
CA ASP A 318 2.71 6.40 -6.19
C ASP A 318 1.20 6.36 -5.95
N HIS A 319 0.60 7.53 -5.70
CA HIS A 319 -0.84 7.65 -5.50
C HIS A 319 -1.61 7.37 -6.80
N PHE A 320 -1.08 7.83 -7.93
CA PHE A 320 -1.65 7.55 -9.25
C PHE A 320 -1.70 6.05 -9.55
N VAL A 321 -0.58 5.33 -9.42
CA VAL A 321 -0.55 3.89 -9.73
C VAL A 321 -1.38 3.07 -8.76
N PHE A 322 -1.45 3.49 -7.48
CA PHE A 322 -2.31 2.87 -6.49
C PHE A 322 -3.80 2.97 -6.88
N ASN A 323 -4.27 4.18 -7.21
CA ASN A 323 -5.66 4.38 -7.63
C ASN A 323 -5.95 3.68 -8.95
N PHE A 324 -5.02 3.74 -9.90
CA PHE A 324 -5.12 3.08 -11.19
C PHE A 324 -5.30 1.57 -11.02
N VAL A 325 -4.44 0.92 -10.23
CA VAL A 325 -4.52 -0.54 -10.02
C VAL A 325 -5.83 -0.91 -9.32
N ASN A 326 -6.25 -0.17 -8.30
CA ASN A 326 -7.53 -0.39 -7.64
C ASN A 326 -8.75 -0.20 -8.55
N THR A 327 -8.62 0.58 -9.62
CA THR A 327 -9.69 0.80 -10.60
C THR A 327 -9.78 -0.34 -11.61
N TYR A 328 -8.64 -0.89 -12.03
CA TYR A 328 -8.59 -1.82 -13.18
C TYR A 328 -8.32 -3.28 -12.83
N TYR A 329 -8.00 -3.58 -11.57
CA TYR A 329 -7.69 -4.93 -11.10
C TYR A 329 -8.43 -5.26 -9.81
N SER A 330 -8.73 -6.55 -9.66
CA SER A 330 -9.18 -7.12 -8.38
C SER A 330 -8.02 -7.91 -7.78
N LEU A 331 -7.42 -7.39 -6.71
CA LEU A 331 -6.37 -8.12 -6.00
C LEU A 331 -6.95 -9.23 -5.12
N CYS A 332 -6.24 -10.35 -5.01
CA CYS A 332 -6.64 -11.46 -4.13
C CYS A 332 -6.62 -11.01 -2.66
N GLN A 333 -7.63 -11.46 -1.90
CA GLN A 333 -7.79 -11.17 -0.48
C GLN A 333 -6.83 -11.98 0.39
#